data_AF-A0A960RT50-F1
#
_entry.id   AF-A0A960RT50-F1
#
_cell.length_a   1.000
_cell.length_b   1.000
_cell.length_c   1.000
_cell.angle_alpha   90.00
_cell.angle_beta   90.00
_cell.angle_gamma   90.00
#
_symmetry.space_group_name_H-M   'P 1'
#
loop_
_entity.id
_entity.type
_entity.pdbx_description
1 polymer ?
#
loop_
_entity_poly.entity_id
_entity_poly.type
_entity_poly.pdbx_seq_one_letter_code
_entity_poly.pdbx_strand_id
1 'polypeptide(L)'
;MEEFDELVEIADELHGPNGCPWDKKQTFQSLRPHVLEEVHELLEAIDDDDAKGMVEELGDVLFQIIFFAKLGEKTKRFTLEDIITTVSEKLVRRHPHVFGDIEVESADEVVHHWERVKAEEKKERKHPLEGIPKTLGALARAQKIVSKIIRKELPFPKKEQQASAEAAFGDQFLDLVIQAQQEGVDAECALRAALKKYEALF
;
A
#
# COMPACT_ATOMS: atom_id res chain seq x y z
N MET A 1 22.12 2.43 -15.70
CA MET A 1 21.70 2.94 -14.38
C MET A 1 22.79 2.52 -13.44
N GLU A 2 23.87 3.29 -13.41
CA GLU A 2 25.06 2.94 -12.63
C GLU A 2 24.74 3.01 -11.12
N GLU A 3 23.91 3.98 -10.75
CA GLU A 3 23.53 4.29 -9.37
C GLU A 3 22.63 3.21 -8.73
N PHE A 4 21.75 2.58 -9.52
CA PHE A 4 20.92 1.49 -9.03
C PHE A 4 21.75 0.23 -8.78
N ASP A 5 22.65 -0.09 -9.71
CA ASP A 5 23.54 -1.23 -9.59
C ASP A 5 24.50 -1.04 -8.40
N GLU A 6 25.03 0.18 -8.19
CA GLU A 6 25.80 0.54 -7.01
C GLU A 6 25.04 0.30 -5.69
N LEU A 7 23.76 0.69 -5.61
CA LEU A 7 22.95 0.44 -4.41
C LEU A 7 22.76 -1.07 -4.15
N VAL A 8 22.57 -1.87 -5.20
CA VAL A 8 22.48 -3.32 -5.09
C VAL A 8 23.81 -3.92 -4.62
N GLU A 9 24.94 -3.43 -5.13
CA GLU A 9 26.28 -3.85 -4.68
C GLU A 9 26.55 -3.48 -3.23
N ILE A 10 26.12 -2.29 -2.78
CA ILE A 10 26.19 -1.89 -1.36
C ILE A 10 25.40 -2.89 -0.51
N ALA A 11 24.17 -3.24 -0.92
CA ALA A 11 23.36 -4.21 -0.19
C ALA A 11 24.02 -5.60 -0.15
N ASP A 12 24.71 -6.00 -1.22
CA ASP A 12 25.51 -7.23 -1.27
C ASP A 12 26.69 -7.21 -0.30
N GLU A 13 27.46 -6.12 -0.24
CA GLU A 13 28.58 -5.99 0.68
C GLU A 13 28.11 -6.00 2.14
N LEU A 14 27.01 -5.31 2.46
CA LEU A 14 26.41 -5.33 3.80
C LEU A 14 26.01 -6.75 4.25
N HIS A 15 25.59 -7.61 3.31
CA HIS A 15 25.24 -9.01 3.58
C HIS A 15 26.41 -10.00 3.40
N GLY A 16 27.49 -9.57 2.76
CA GLY A 16 28.66 -10.36 2.40
C GLY A 16 29.51 -10.77 3.62
N PRO A 17 30.52 -11.64 3.49
CA PRO A 17 31.26 -12.22 4.63
C PRO A 17 31.78 -11.21 5.65
N ASN A 18 32.23 -10.03 5.19
CA ASN A 18 32.75 -8.94 6.04
C ASN A 18 31.71 -7.85 6.36
N GLY A 19 30.50 -7.97 5.83
CA GLY A 19 29.40 -7.02 6.02
C GLY A 19 28.85 -6.93 7.44
N CYS A 20 27.87 -6.06 7.60
CA CYS A 20 27.26 -5.68 8.87
C CYS A 20 26.61 -6.87 9.62
N PRO A 21 26.98 -7.12 10.89
CA PRO A 21 26.34 -8.16 11.70
C PRO A 21 24.84 -7.93 11.93
N TRP A 22 24.39 -6.67 11.93
CA TRP A 22 22.98 -6.34 12.08
C TRP A 22 22.18 -6.71 10.82
N ASP A 23 22.70 -6.46 9.63
CA ASP A 23 22.01 -6.79 8.38
C ASP A 23 21.88 -8.31 8.21
N LYS A 24 22.99 -9.03 8.47
CA LYS A 24 23.05 -10.49 8.34
C LYS A 24 22.07 -11.26 9.21
N LYS A 25 21.73 -10.73 10.39
CA LYS A 25 20.80 -11.36 11.35
C LYS A 25 19.32 -11.09 11.02
N GLN A 26 19.01 -10.21 10.06
CA GLN A 26 17.64 -9.88 9.75
C GLN A 26 16.89 -11.03 9.08
N THR A 27 15.56 -10.97 9.23
CA THR A 27 14.59 -11.90 8.68
C THR A 27 13.44 -11.11 8.08
N PHE A 28 12.62 -11.76 7.24
CA PHE A 28 11.39 -11.13 6.73
C PHE A 28 10.50 -10.55 7.84
N GLN A 29 10.46 -11.21 9.00
CA GLN A 29 9.61 -10.82 10.12
C GLN A 29 10.18 -9.66 10.92
N SER A 30 11.51 -9.56 11.06
CA SER A 30 12.18 -8.50 11.81
C SER A 30 12.24 -7.19 11.04
N LEU A 31 12.17 -7.22 9.70
CA LEU A 31 12.12 -6.02 8.86
C LEU A 31 10.74 -5.34 8.79
N ARG A 32 9.66 -6.04 9.19
CA ARG A 32 8.30 -5.47 9.15
C ARG A 32 8.14 -4.11 9.85
N PRO A 33 8.64 -3.88 11.08
CA PRO A 33 8.54 -2.58 11.72
C PRO A 33 9.26 -1.50 10.92
N HIS A 34 10.46 -1.78 10.40
CA HIS A 34 11.24 -0.83 9.61
C HIS A 34 10.50 -0.40 8.33
N VAL A 35 9.94 -1.34 7.57
CA VAL A 35 9.10 -0.98 6.40
C VAL A 35 7.95 -0.05 6.76
N LEU A 36 7.33 -0.27 7.92
CA LEU A 36 6.23 0.56 8.35
C LEU A 36 6.70 1.97 8.74
N GLU A 37 7.86 2.06 9.39
CA GLU A 37 8.54 3.30 9.77
C GLU A 37 8.86 4.16 8.54
N GLU A 38 9.66 3.66 7.60
CA GLU A 38 10.05 4.43 6.39
C GLU A 38 8.82 4.88 5.56
N VAL A 39 7.78 4.04 5.51
CA VAL A 39 6.54 4.39 4.81
C VAL A 39 5.81 5.51 5.54
N HIS A 40 5.83 5.53 6.86
CA HIS A 40 5.21 6.61 7.63
C HIS A 40 6.01 7.91 7.58
N GLU A 41 7.34 7.84 7.59
CA GLU A 41 8.23 9.00 7.39
C GLU A 41 8.04 9.56 5.97
N LEU A 42 7.94 8.71 4.94
CA LEU A 42 7.58 9.15 3.59
C LEU A 42 6.23 9.88 3.56
N LEU A 43 5.22 9.36 4.27
CA LEU A 43 3.90 10.01 4.35
C LEU A 43 3.97 11.35 5.11
N GLU A 44 4.81 11.46 6.13
CA GLU A 44 5.06 12.71 6.83
C GLU A 44 5.69 13.75 5.90
N ALA A 45 6.75 13.38 5.19
CA ALA A 45 7.41 14.24 4.20
C ALA A 45 6.44 14.70 3.10
N ILE A 46 5.55 13.82 2.63
CA ILE A 46 4.48 14.17 1.68
C ILE A 46 3.51 15.19 2.28
N ASP A 47 3.03 14.94 3.50
CA ASP A 47 2.06 15.82 4.13
C ASP A 47 2.65 17.21 4.46
N ASP A 48 3.98 17.31 4.64
CA ASP A 48 4.71 18.55 4.91
C ASP A 48 5.23 19.25 3.64
N ASP A 49 4.98 18.68 2.45
CA ASP A 49 5.53 19.17 1.17
C ASP A 49 7.07 19.30 1.19
N ASP A 50 7.75 18.43 1.95
CA ASP A 50 9.21 18.42 2.06
C ASP A 50 9.83 17.54 0.98
N ALA A 51 10.17 18.15 -0.15
CA ALA A 51 10.80 17.46 -1.27
C ALA A 51 12.13 16.77 -0.91
N LYS A 52 12.88 17.25 0.09
CA LYS A 52 14.14 16.60 0.49
C LYS A 52 13.87 15.35 1.31
N GLY A 53 13.00 15.45 2.32
CA GLY A 53 12.50 14.29 3.07
C GLY A 53 11.91 13.25 2.13
N MET A 54 11.08 13.64 1.16
CA MET A 54 10.53 12.70 0.18
C MET A 54 11.62 11.91 -0.56
N VAL A 55 12.74 12.53 -0.95
CA VAL A 55 13.85 11.84 -1.63
C VAL A 55 14.57 10.86 -0.71
N GLU A 56 14.81 11.25 0.54
CA GLU A 56 15.43 10.42 1.58
C GLU A 56 14.57 9.17 1.83
N GLU A 57 13.30 9.37 2.19
CA GLU A 57 12.41 8.27 2.57
C GLU A 57 12.03 7.36 1.38
N LEU A 58 11.94 7.89 0.16
CA LEU A 58 11.80 7.06 -1.04
C LEU A 58 13.05 6.19 -1.26
N GLY A 59 14.23 6.70 -0.93
CA GLY A 59 15.48 5.96 -0.93
C GLY A 59 15.46 4.81 0.08
N ASP A 60 14.99 5.07 1.30
CA ASP A 60 14.92 4.06 2.35
C ASP A 60 13.88 2.98 2.04
N VAL A 61 12.70 3.35 1.54
CA VAL A 61 11.71 2.39 1.02
C VAL A 61 12.29 1.54 -0.12
N LEU A 62 13.04 2.15 -1.04
CA LEU A 62 13.72 1.42 -2.12
C LEU A 62 14.76 0.44 -1.57
N PHE A 63 15.59 0.89 -0.62
CA PHE A 63 16.59 0.04 0.02
C PHE A 63 15.95 -1.13 0.75
N GLN A 64 14.82 -0.94 1.44
CA GLN A 64 14.08 -2.03 2.07
C GLN A 64 13.67 -3.10 1.03
N ILE A 65 13.19 -2.71 -0.15
CA ILE A 65 12.83 -3.65 -1.24
C ILE A 65 14.06 -4.48 -1.66
N ILE A 66 15.22 -3.82 -1.84
CA ILE A 66 16.48 -4.49 -2.19
C ILE A 66 16.90 -5.44 -1.06
N PHE A 67 16.79 -5.02 0.20
CA PHE A 67 17.06 -5.85 1.37
C PHE A 67 16.19 -7.13 1.35
N PHE A 68 14.88 -6.99 1.13
CA PHE A 68 13.97 -8.13 1.00
C PHE A 68 14.38 -9.07 -0.12
N ALA A 69 14.84 -8.53 -1.26
CA ALA A 69 15.36 -9.34 -2.36
C ALA A 69 16.60 -10.13 -1.94
N LYS A 70 17.55 -9.52 -1.23
CA LYS A 70 18.75 -10.21 -0.71
C LYS A 70 18.42 -11.32 0.28
N LEU A 71 17.43 -11.11 1.16
CA LEU A 71 16.90 -12.19 2.01
C LEU A 71 16.21 -13.29 1.19
N GLY A 72 15.47 -12.92 0.15
CA GLY A 72 14.88 -13.83 -0.84
C GLY A 72 15.93 -14.75 -1.47
N GLU A 73 17.02 -14.17 -1.95
CA GLU A 73 18.13 -14.86 -2.60
C GLU A 73 18.84 -15.80 -1.62
N LYS A 74 19.20 -15.30 -0.43
CA LYS A 74 19.82 -16.08 0.66
C LYS A 74 18.96 -17.27 1.08
N THR A 75 17.64 -17.12 1.05
CA THR A 75 16.69 -18.17 1.39
C THR A 75 16.22 -19.00 0.19
N LYS A 76 16.75 -18.73 -1.01
CA LYS A 76 16.41 -19.39 -2.28
C LYS A 76 14.90 -19.37 -2.59
N ARG A 77 14.24 -18.24 -2.29
CA ARG A 77 12.78 -18.07 -2.47
C ARG A 77 12.44 -17.25 -3.71
N PHE A 78 13.17 -16.17 -3.96
CA PHE A 78 12.99 -15.25 -5.08
C PHE A 78 14.21 -14.32 -5.17
N THR A 79 14.34 -13.62 -6.29
CA THR A 79 15.40 -12.63 -6.56
C THR A 79 14.83 -11.23 -6.73
N LEU A 80 15.71 -10.21 -6.82
CA LEU A 80 15.30 -8.87 -7.23
C LEU A 80 14.70 -8.86 -8.65
N GLU A 81 15.25 -9.67 -9.55
CA GLU A 81 14.75 -9.85 -10.92
C GLU A 81 13.32 -10.42 -10.92
N ASP A 82 13.02 -11.40 -10.07
CA ASP A 82 11.66 -11.96 -9.94
C ASP A 82 10.66 -10.88 -9.54
N ILE A 83 11.03 -10.00 -8.59
CA ILE A 83 10.18 -8.89 -8.12
C ILE A 83 9.92 -7.90 -9.26
N ILE A 84 10.98 -7.44 -9.93
CA ILE A 84 10.91 -6.45 -11.01
C ILE A 84 10.13 -7.00 -12.19
N THR A 85 10.39 -8.24 -12.61
CA THR A 85 9.69 -8.90 -13.71
C THR A 85 8.21 -9.04 -13.38
N THR A 86 7.88 -9.54 -12.19
CA THR A 86 6.48 -9.73 -11.76
C THR A 86 5.70 -8.43 -11.74
N VAL A 87 6.29 -7.33 -11.24
CA VAL A 87 5.60 -6.03 -11.23
C VAL A 87 5.48 -5.45 -12.64
N SER A 88 6.52 -5.56 -13.46
CA SER A 88 6.55 -5.03 -14.82
C SER A 88 5.52 -5.70 -15.72
N GLU A 89 5.52 -7.04 -15.78
CA GLU A 89 4.54 -7.80 -16.57
C GLU A 89 3.10 -7.50 -16.15
N LYS A 90 2.87 -7.40 -14.83
CA LYS A 90 1.56 -7.05 -14.27
C LYS A 90 1.13 -5.64 -14.67
N LEU A 91 2.04 -4.66 -14.64
CA LEU A 91 1.74 -3.28 -15.04
C LEU A 91 1.44 -3.20 -16.54
N VAL A 92 2.24 -3.84 -17.39
CA VAL A 92 2.00 -3.91 -18.84
C VAL A 92 0.63 -4.53 -19.13
N ARG A 93 0.35 -5.71 -18.56
CA ARG A 93 -0.92 -6.43 -18.77
C ARG A 93 -2.14 -5.61 -18.33
N ARG A 94 -2.03 -4.82 -17.26
CA ARG A 94 -3.16 -4.05 -16.72
C ARG A 94 -3.31 -2.66 -17.31
N HIS A 95 -2.36 -2.19 -18.12
CA HIS A 95 -2.46 -0.94 -18.89
C HIS A 95 -2.43 -1.20 -20.41
N PRO A 96 -3.37 -1.97 -20.97
CA PRO A 96 -3.42 -2.19 -22.42
C PRO A 96 -3.77 -0.92 -23.20
N HIS A 97 -4.19 0.16 -22.53
CA HIS A 97 -4.36 1.47 -23.13
C HIS A 97 -3.07 2.27 -23.27
N VAL A 98 -1.99 1.85 -22.60
CA VAL A 98 -0.64 2.43 -22.77
C VAL A 98 0.22 1.50 -23.62
N PHE A 99 0.12 0.17 -23.41
CA PHE A 99 1.03 -0.82 -23.98
C PHE A 99 0.38 -1.77 -25.00
N GLY A 100 -0.89 -1.56 -25.35
CA GLY A 100 -1.64 -2.37 -26.31
C GLY A 100 -2.55 -1.50 -27.18
N ASP A 101 -3.64 -2.09 -27.66
CA ASP A 101 -4.51 -1.49 -28.69
C ASP A 101 -5.87 -0.99 -28.15
N ILE A 102 -6.05 -0.89 -26.83
CA ILE A 102 -7.32 -0.46 -26.24
C ILE A 102 -7.32 1.06 -26.08
N GLU A 103 -8.24 1.75 -26.73
CA GLU A 103 -8.46 3.17 -26.46
C GLU A 103 -9.40 3.35 -25.25
N VAL A 104 -9.10 4.36 -24.43
CA VAL A 104 -9.90 4.79 -23.26
C VAL A 104 -10.00 6.31 -23.29
N GLU A 105 -11.16 6.85 -22.97
CA GLU A 105 -11.47 8.28 -23.11
C GLU A 105 -11.44 9.03 -21.78
N SER A 106 -11.37 8.30 -20.65
CA SER A 106 -11.37 8.91 -19.31
C SER A 106 -10.63 8.09 -18.25
N ALA A 107 -10.28 8.75 -17.14
CA ALA A 107 -9.71 8.09 -15.97
C ALA A 107 -10.67 7.04 -15.37
N ASP A 108 -11.98 7.30 -15.41
CA ASP A 108 -12.98 6.35 -14.93
C ASP A 108 -12.98 5.06 -15.76
N GLU A 109 -12.87 5.17 -17.09
CA GLU A 109 -12.72 4.01 -17.97
C GLU A 109 -11.44 3.22 -17.69
N VAL A 110 -10.32 3.91 -17.43
CA VAL A 110 -9.07 3.27 -17.01
C VAL A 110 -9.27 2.45 -15.74
N VAL A 111 -9.93 3.02 -14.73
CA VAL A 111 -10.20 2.34 -13.45
C VAL A 111 -11.11 1.13 -13.65
N HIS A 112 -12.17 1.25 -14.46
CA HIS A 112 -13.04 0.13 -14.79
C HIS A 112 -12.30 -1.00 -15.51
N HIS A 113 -11.46 -0.64 -16.49
CA HIS A 113 -10.66 -1.61 -17.24
C HIS A 113 -9.66 -2.34 -16.33
N TRP A 114 -8.91 -1.58 -15.52
CA TRP A 114 -7.96 -2.11 -14.54
C TRP A 114 -8.59 -3.15 -13.62
N GLU A 115 -9.79 -2.87 -13.13
CA GLU A 115 -10.50 -3.76 -12.22
C GLU A 115 -11.06 -5.00 -12.92
N ARG A 116 -11.48 -4.90 -14.19
CA ARG A 116 -11.84 -6.07 -15.00
C ARG A 116 -10.66 -7.02 -15.15
N VAL A 117 -9.50 -6.53 -15.59
CA VAL A 117 -8.28 -7.34 -15.73
C VAL A 117 -7.89 -7.98 -14.39
N LYS A 118 -7.96 -7.21 -13.30
CA LYS A 118 -7.66 -7.70 -11.95
C LYS A 118 -8.65 -8.77 -11.45
N ALA A 119 -9.92 -8.73 -11.88
CA ALA A 119 -10.91 -9.76 -11.56
C ALA A 119 -10.61 -11.06 -12.34
N GLU A 120 -10.23 -10.95 -13.60
CA GLU A 120 -9.85 -12.07 -14.47
C GLU A 120 -8.58 -12.79 -14.00
N GLU A 121 -7.61 -12.06 -13.44
CA GLU A 121 -6.40 -12.63 -12.84
C GLU A 121 -6.66 -13.39 -11.53
N LYS A 122 -7.77 -13.08 -10.83
CA LYS A 122 -8.05 -13.57 -9.47
C LYS A 122 -9.37 -14.33 -9.39
N LYS A 123 -9.60 -15.23 -10.35
CA LYS A 123 -10.81 -16.07 -10.44
C LYS A 123 -11.06 -16.95 -9.21
N GLU A 124 -10.03 -17.20 -8.40
CA GLU A 124 -10.14 -18.05 -7.20
C GLU A 124 -10.67 -17.33 -5.96
N ARG A 125 -10.89 -16.01 -6.01
CA ARG A 125 -11.40 -15.26 -4.86
C ARG A 125 -12.80 -15.71 -4.49
N LYS A 126 -12.96 -16.28 -3.29
CA LYS A 126 -14.23 -16.82 -2.81
C LYS A 126 -15.05 -15.77 -2.07
N HIS A 127 -14.41 -14.75 -1.48
CA HIS A 127 -15.09 -13.72 -0.70
C HIS A 127 -15.03 -12.35 -1.38
N PRO A 128 -16.13 -11.58 -1.46
CA PRO A 128 -16.15 -10.29 -2.16
C PRO A 128 -15.15 -9.25 -1.63
N LEU A 129 -14.86 -9.30 -0.32
CA LEU A 129 -13.91 -8.42 0.37
C LEU A 129 -12.46 -8.93 0.38
N GLU A 130 -12.18 -10.10 -0.19
CA GLU A 130 -10.85 -10.73 -0.17
C GLU A 130 -9.74 -9.83 -0.78
N GLY A 131 -8.56 -9.83 -0.15
CA GLY A 131 -7.43 -9.00 -0.55
C GLY A 131 -7.43 -7.57 0.00
N ILE A 132 -8.22 -7.27 1.03
CA ILE A 132 -8.00 -6.10 1.89
C ILE A 132 -7.09 -6.57 3.03
N PRO A 133 -5.88 -5.99 3.19
CA PRO A 133 -4.98 -6.40 4.26
C PRO A 133 -5.64 -6.20 5.63
N LYS A 134 -5.53 -7.21 6.50
CA LYS A 134 -6.06 -7.15 7.87
C LYS A 134 -5.21 -6.27 8.78
N THR A 135 -3.98 -5.98 8.39
CA THR A 135 -2.99 -5.18 9.12
C THR A 135 -3.14 -3.67 8.90
N LEU A 136 -3.99 -3.23 7.97
CA LEU A 136 -4.30 -1.81 7.80
C LEU A 136 -4.95 -1.25 9.07
N GLY A 137 -4.63 0.02 9.38
CA GLY A 137 -5.33 0.80 10.39
C GLY A 137 -6.85 0.79 10.15
N ALA A 138 -7.62 0.91 11.23
CA ALA A 138 -9.06 0.70 11.19
C ALA A 138 -9.77 1.61 10.17
N LEU A 139 -9.35 2.88 10.08
CA LEU A 139 -9.94 3.88 9.19
C LEU A 139 -9.65 3.59 7.71
N ALA A 140 -8.37 3.50 7.32
CA ALA A 140 -7.98 3.05 5.97
C ALA A 140 -8.62 1.70 5.58
N ARG A 141 -8.68 0.74 6.50
CA ARG A 141 -9.31 -0.56 6.27
C ARG A 141 -10.81 -0.44 6.03
N ALA A 142 -11.51 0.34 6.86
CA ALA A 142 -12.94 0.61 6.71
C ALA A 142 -13.21 1.23 5.34
N GLN A 143 -12.41 2.22 4.92
CA GLN A 143 -12.61 2.86 3.63
C GLN A 143 -12.41 1.92 2.45
N LYS A 144 -11.40 1.04 2.48
CA LYS A 144 -11.25 -0.01 1.44
C LYS A 144 -12.42 -1.01 1.42
N ILE A 145 -12.99 -1.34 2.58
CA ILE A 145 -14.17 -2.21 2.66
C ILE A 145 -15.38 -1.52 2.03
N VAL A 146 -15.67 -0.29 2.46
CA VAL A 146 -16.79 0.54 1.99
C VAL A 146 -16.67 0.77 0.48
N SER A 147 -15.49 1.13 -0.02
CA SER A 147 -15.21 1.26 -1.46
C SER A 147 -15.58 0.00 -2.23
N LYS A 148 -15.22 -1.19 -1.73
CA LYS A 148 -15.60 -2.46 -2.38
C LYS A 148 -17.09 -2.76 -2.28
N ILE A 149 -17.75 -2.41 -1.17
CA ILE A 149 -19.20 -2.61 -0.99
C ILE A 149 -19.96 -1.76 -2.02
N ILE A 150 -19.65 -0.46 -2.10
CA ILE A 150 -20.29 0.47 -3.05
C ILE A 150 -20.02 0.01 -4.49
N ARG A 151 -18.75 -0.24 -4.84
CA ARG A 151 -18.37 -0.57 -6.22
C ARG A 151 -18.91 -1.91 -6.72
N LYS A 152 -19.23 -2.84 -5.82
CA LYS A 152 -19.83 -4.14 -6.15
C LYS A 152 -21.34 -4.19 -5.85
N GLU A 153 -21.93 -3.06 -5.48
CA GLU A 153 -23.35 -2.95 -5.13
C GLU A 153 -23.77 -3.96 -4.05
N LEU A 154 -22.90 -4.21 -3.07
CA LEU A 154 -23.18 -5.12 -1.97
C LEU A 154 -24.03 -4.44 -0.89
N PRO A 155 -24.87 -5.19 -0.16
CA PRO A 155 -25.64 -4.62 0.94
C PRO A 155 -24.72 -4.25 2.11
N PHE A 156 -24.98 -3.08 2.72
CA PHE A 156 -24.39 -2.73 4.00
C PHE A 156 -25.03 -3.54 5.13
N PRO A 157 -24.26 -3.94 6.18
CA PRO A 157 -24.81 -4.57 7.36
C PRO A 157 -25.88 -3.70 8.03
N LYS A 158 -26.92 -4.33 8.59
CA LYS A 158 -27.90 -3.62 9.42
C LYS A 158 -27.28 -3.33 10.78
N LYS A 159 -27.47 -2.10 11.25
CA LYS A 159 -27.07 -1.69 12.61
C LYS A 159 -27.92 -2.39 13.66
N GLU A 160 -27.32 -2.69 14.79
CA GLU A 160 -28.00 -3.32 15.92
C GLU A 160 -28.91 -2.31 16.65
N GLN A 161 -30.15 -2.72 16.97
CA GLN A 161 -31.13 -1.82 17.62
C GLN A 161 -30.82 -1.55 19.10
N GLN A 162 -30.09 -2.45 19.77
CA GLN A 162 -29.67 -2.35 21.17
C GLN A 162 -28.16 -2.53 21.26
N ALA A 163 -27.43 -1.70 20.53
CA ALA A 163 -25.97 -1.69 20.53
C ALA A 163 -25.43 -1.15 21.87
N SER A 164 -24.26 -1.63 22.28
CA SER A 164 -23.48 -0.93 23.30
C SER A 164 -23.07 0.46 22.80
N ALA A 165 -22.66 1.36 23.71
CA ALA A 165 -22.14 2.66 23.30
C ALA A 165 -20.94 2.53 22.35
N GLU A 166 -20.03 1.59 22.62
CA GLU A 166 -18.85 1.32 21.78
C GLU A 166 -19.24 0.88 20.37
N ALA A 167 -20.18 -0.07 20.24
CA ALA A 167 -20.67 -0.53 18.94
C ALA A 167 -21.38 0.60 18.18
N ALA A 168 -22.19 1.41 18.86
CA ALA A 168 -22.86 2.56 18.28
C ALA A 168 -21.86 3.62 17.76
N PHE A 169 -20.77 3.87 18.48
CA PHE A 169 -19.69 4.74 17.99
C PHE A 169 -18.97 4.15 16.78
N GLY A 170 -18.72 2.84 16.76
CA GLY A 170 -18.16 2.14 15.60
C GLY A 170 -19.01 2.35 14.34
N ASP A 171 -20.34 2.22 14.46
CA ASP A 171 -21.27 2.47 13.36
C ASP A 171 -21.26 3.93 12.90
N GLN A 172 -21.12 4.90 13.82
CA GLN A 172 -21.00 6.32 13.46
C GLN A 172 -19.70 6.61 12.69
N PHE A 173 -18.57 6.03 13.10
CA PHE A 173 -17.33 6.13 12.32
C PHE A 173 -17.49 5.54 10.92
N LEU A 174 -18.18 4.39 10.80
CA LEU A 174 -18.46 3.79 9.49
C LEU A 174 -19.34 4.68 8.61
N ASP A 175 -20.34 5.36 9.18
CA ASP A 175 -21.16 6.33 8.43
C ASP A 175 -20.32 7.46 7.85
N LEU A 176 -19.39 8.03 8.64
CA LEU A 176 -18.48 9.06 8.17
C LEU A 176 -17.55 8.56 7.06
N VAL A 177 -17.07 7.32 7.16
CA VAL A 177 -16.28 6.70 6.09
C VAL A 177 -17.10 6.46 4.82
N ILE A 178 -18.38 6.07 4.95
CA ILE A 178 -19.31 5.94 3.81
C ILE A 178 -19.49 7.28 3.12
N GLN A 179 -19.75 8.34 3.89
CA GLN A 179 -19.87 9.68 3.34
C GLN A 179 -18.59 10.12 2.63
N ALA A 180 -17.43 10.01 3.28
CA ALA A 180 -16.14 10.36 2.69
C ALA A 180 -15.90 9.61 1.36
N GLN A 181 -16.20 8.30 1.32
CA GLN A 181 -16.05 7.50 0.12
C GLN A 181 -16.98 7.94 -1.03
N GLN A 182 -18.20 8.38 -0.73
CA GLN A 182 -19.16 8.89 -1.72
C GLN A 182 -18.74 10.27 -2.26
N GLU A 183 -18.11 11.09 -1.42
CA GLU A 183 -17.58 12.41 -1.78
C GLU A 183 -16.20 12.33 -2.45
N GLY A 184 -15.61 11.13 -2.58
CA GLY A 184 -14.28 10.95 -3.18
C GLY A 184 -13.12 11.42 -2.27
N VAL A 185 -13.37 11.55 -0.97
CA VAL A 185 -12.40 12.00 0.04
C VAL A 185 -11.69 10.80 0.65
N ASP A 186 -10.35 10.79 0.68
CA ASP A 186 -9.59 9.83 1.49
C ASP A 186 -9.71 10.21 2.98
N ALA A 187 -10.34 9.35 3.78
CA ALA A 187 -10.69 9.64 5.16
C ALA A 187 -9.45 9.63 6.07
N GLU A 188 -8.45 8.81 5.76
CA GLU A 188 -7.18 8.75 6.49
C GLU A 188 -6.42 10.06 6.29
N CYS A 189 -6.24 10.49 5.04
CA CYS A 189 -5.61 11.76 4.71
C CYS A 189 -6.37 12.96 5.30
N ALA A 190 -7.71 12.95 5.23
CA ALA A 190 -8.53 14.02 5.80
C ALA A 190 -8.33 14.14 7.33
N LEU A 191 -8.26 13.01 8.04
CA LEU A 191 -8.02 13.01 9.48
C LEU A 191 -6.59 13.45 9.82
N ARG A 192 -5.57 12.98 9.09
CA ARG A 192 -4.18 13.43 9.25
C ARG A 192 -4.06 14.95 9.11
N ALA A 193 -4.62 15.51 8.04
CA ALA A 193 -4.62 16.96 7.82
C ALA A 193 -5.38 17.74 8.90
N ALA A 194 -6.44 17.16 9.48
CA ALA A 194 -7.17 17.77 10.58
C ALA A 194 -6.35 17.78 11.89
N LEU A 195 -5.62 16.69 12.18
CA LEU A 195 -4.79 16.54 13.37
C LEU A 195 -3.63 17.55 13.42
N LYS A 196 -3.03 17.88 12.26
CA LYS A 196 -1.98 18.92 12.17
C LYS A 196 -2.39 20.26 12.79
N LYS A 197 -3.68 20.60 12.74
CA LYS A 197 -4.21 21.83 13.36
C LYS A 197 -4.13 21.81 14.88
N TYR A 198 -4.25 20.62 15.48
CA TYR A 198 -4.13 20.43 16.93
C TYR A 198 -2.67 20.37 17.35
N GLU A 199 -1.84 19.70 16.56
CA GLU A 199 -0.39 19.60 16.79
C GLU A 199 0.27 20.98 16.75
N ALA A 200 -0.13 21.86 15.82
CA ALA A 200 0.37 23.22 15.74
C ALA A 200 -0.02 24.15 16.91
N LEU A 201 -0.89 23.72 17.83
CA LEU A 201 -1.29 24.52 19.01
C LEU A 201 -0.32 24.39 20.19
N PHE A 202 0.56 23.39 20.19
CA PHE A 202 1.47 23.07 21.30
C PHE A 202 2.91 22.95 20.81
#